data_AF-V4L2M8-F1
#
_entry.id   AF-V4L2M8-F1
#
_cell.length_a   1.000
_cell.length_b   1.000
_cell.length_c   1.000
_cell.angle_alpha   90.00
_cell.angle_beta   90.00
_cell.angle_gamma   90.00
#
_symmetry.space_group_name_H-M   'P 1'
#
loop_
_entity.id
_entity.type
_entity.pdbx_description
1 polymer ?
#
loop_
_entity_poly.entity_id
_entity_poly.type
_entity_poly.pdbx_seq_one_letter_code
_entity_poly.pdbx_strand_id
1 'polypeptide(L)' 'MDDYILVSEAEIAHAMLLLDEQYGIVVEGSGALALAALRQCPDRFKGRTVALLLCGANLDRTLLSRLRAG' A
#
# COMPACT_ATOMS: atom_id res chain seq x y z
N MET A 1 -14.08 3.47 16.35
CA MET A 1 -12.97 3.96 15.51
C MET A 1 -12.62 5.33 16.04
N ASP A 2 -11.33 5.56 16.32
CA ASP A 2 -10.89 6.77 17.02
C ASP A 2 -10.09 7.72 16.12
N ASP A 3 -9.58 7.23 14.97
CA ASP A 3 -8.75 8.00 14.03
C ASP A 3 -8.78 7.37 12.62
N TYR A 4 -8.45 8.16 11.60
CA TYR A 4 -8.32 7.72 10.21
C TYR A 4 -7.21 8.51 9.48
N ILE A 5 -6.58 7.87 8.50
CA ILE A 5 -5.58 8.49 7.62
C ILE A 5 -6.13 8.47 6.21
N LEU A 6 -6.14 9.62 5.54
CA LEU A 6 -6.53 9.75 4.13
C LEU A 6 -5.31 9.53 3.25
N VAL A 7 -5.47 8.70 2.22
CA VAL A 7 -4.45 8.44 1.22
C VAL A 7 -5.04 8.67 -0.17
N SER A 8 -4.23 9.26 -1.03
CA SER A 8 -4.54 9.49 -2.44
C SER A 8 -4.34 8.23 -3.28
N GLU A 9 -4.95 8.19 -4.45
CA GLU A 9 -4.74 7.10 -5.42
C GLU A 9 -3.27 6.94 -5.82
N ALA A 10 -2.52 8.03 -5.89
CA ALA A 10 -1.08 8.00 -6.18
C ALA A 10 -0.28 7.32 -5.06
N GLU A 11 -0.60 7.60 -3.80
CA GLU A 11 0.04 6.94 -2.65
C GLU A 11 -0.32 5.45 -2.59
N ILE A 12 -1.56 5.09 -2.92
CA ILE A 12 -2.01 3.71 -3.04
C ILE A 12 -1.23 2.98 -4.14
N ALA A 13 -1.13 3.56 -5.34
CA ALA A 13 -0.39 2.99 -6.46
C ALA A 13 1.09 2.78 -6.12
N HIS A 14 1.74 3.76 -5.48
CA HIS A 14 3.13 3.61 -5.04
C HIS A 14 3.25 2.48 -4.00
N ALA A 15 2.35 2.40 -3.02
CA ALA A 15 2.37 1.32 -2.04
C ALA A 15 2.19 -0.07 -2.68
N MET A 16 1.31 -0.19 -3.69
CA MET A 16 1.16 -1.43 -4.47
C MET A 16 2.46 -1.82 -5.18
N LEU A 17 3.10 -0.87 -5.87
CA LEU A 17 4.38 -1.11 -6.55
C LEU A 17 5.48 -1.50 -5.57
N LEU A 18 5.57 -0.84 -4.41
CA LEU A 18 6.59 -1.17 -3.42
C LEU A 18 6.42 -2.60 -2.87
N LEU A 19 5.18 -3.02 -2.59
CA LEU A 19 4.90 -4.39 -2.13
C LEU A 19 5.34 -5.43 -3.16
N ASP A 20 5.07 -5.15 -4.42
CA ASP A 20 5.40 -6.01 -5.53
C ASP A 20 6.91 -6.06 -5.79
N GLU A 21 7.57 -4.91 -5.93
CA GLU A 21 8.98 -4.80 -6.28
C GLU A 21 9.92 -5.24 -5.16
N GLN A 22 9.62 -4.91 -3.91
CA GLN A 22 10.53 -5.19 -2.79
C GLN A 22 10.25 -6.51 -2.09
N TYR A 23 8.99 -6.95 -2.09
CA TYR A 23 8.57 -8.12 -1.33
C TYR A 23 7.94 -9.22 -2.20
N GLY A 24 7.72 -8.97 -3.50
CA GLY A 24 7.04 -9.92 -4.39
C GLY A 24 5.57 -10.12 -4.04
N ILE A 25 4.98 -9.21 -3.26
CA ILE A 25 3.61 -9.31 -2.77
C ILE A 25 2.71 -8.48 -3.67
N VAL A 26 1.82 -9.14 -4.40
CA VAL A 26 0.79 -8.47 -5.21
C VAL A 26 -0.46 -8.29 -4.38
N VAL A 27 -0.96 -7.06 -4.29
CA VAL A 27 -2.21 -6.69 -3.62
C VAL A 27 -3.09 -5.86 -4.55
N GLU A 28 -4.39 -5.79 -4.26
CA GLU A 28 -5.27 -4.79 -4.86
C GLU A 28 -5.17 -3.45 -4.10
N GLY A 29 -5.81 -2.39 -4.63
CA GLY A 29 -5.70 -1.04 -4.04
C GLY A 29 -6.10 -0.96 -2.57
N SER A 30 -7.18 -1.66 -2.16
CA SER A 30 -7.59 -1.73 -0.75
C SER A 30 -6.53 -2.42 0.13
N GLY A 31 -5.85 -3.44 -0.39
CA GLY A 31 -4.78 -4.17 0.29
C GLY A 31 -3.52 -3.35 0.53
N ALA A 32 -3.31 -2.28 -0.24
CA ALA A 32 -2.16 -1.39 -0.10
C ALA A 32 -2.38 -0.20 0.86
N LEU A 33 -3.63 0.06 1.29
CA LEU A 33 -4.00 1.23 2.09
C LEU A 33 -3.16 1.37 3.37
N ALA A 34 -2.95 0.27 4.09
CA ALA A 34 -2.21 0.29 5.35
C ALA A 34 -0.75 0.72 5.16
N LEU A 35 -0.11 0.26 4.07
CA LEU A 35 1.25 0.66 3.75
C LEU A 35 1.30 2.11 3.26
N ALA A 36 0.36 2.53 2.42
CA ALA A 36 0.27 3.92 1.96
C ALA A 36 0.17 4.89 3.15
N ALA A 37 -0.72 4.59 4.11
CA ALA A 37 -0.90 5.40 5.32
C ALA A 37 0.36 5.41 6.21
N LEU A 38 1.02 4.26 6.39
CA LEU A 38 2.27 4.18 7.15
C LEU A 38 3.35 5.10 6.57
N ARG A 39 3.48 5.11 5.24
CA ARG A 39 4.47 5.92 4.54
C ARG A 39 4.19 7.42 4.57
N GLN A 40 2.93 7.82 4.66
CA GLN A 40 2.55 9.23 4.79
C GLN A 40 2.86 9.80 6.19
N CYS A 41 2.94 8.94 7.22
CA CYS A 41 3.13 9.35 8.61
C CYS A 41 4.35 8.69 9.29
N PRO A 42 5.58 8.79 8.73
CA PRO A 42 6.74 8.05 9.24
C PRO A 42 7.08 8.40 10.69
N ASP A 43 6.94 9.66 11.10
CA ASP A 43 7.24 10.10 12.47
C ASP A 43 6.27 9.50 13.50
N ARG A 44 5.01 9.26 13.13
CA ARG A 44 4.00 8.66 14.00
C ARG A 44 4.37 7.22 14.39
N PHE A 45 5.06 6.51 13.50
CA PHE A 45 5.34 5.08 13.64
C PHE A 45 6.81 4.76 13.90
N LYS A 46 7.68 5.77 13.92
CA LYS A 46 9.12 5.62 14.15
C LYS A 46 9.42 4.89 15.46
N GLY A 47 10.29 3.88 15.38
CA GLY A 47 10.72 3.09 16.55
C GLY A 47 9.66 2.14 17.10
N ARG A 48 8.50 1.99 16.45
CA ARG A 48 7.44 1.07 16.84
C ARG A 48 7.47 -0.18 15.96
N THR A 49 7.13 -1.32 16.54
CA THR A 49 6.77 -2.51 15.76
C THR A 49 5.34 -2.35 15.27
N VAL A 50 5.14 -2.36 13.95
CA VAL A 50 3.83 -2.17 13.32
C VAL A 50 3.50 -3.38 12.47
N ALA A 51 2.29 -3.93 12.67
CA ALA A 51 1.72 -4.96 11.80
C ALA A 51 0.83 -4.31 10.74
N LEU A 52 1.05 -4.64 9.48
CA LEU A 52 0.19 -4.22 8.37
C LEU A 52 -0.71 -5.40 7.96
N LEU A 53 -2.01 -5.13 7.81
CA LEU A 53 -2.95 -6.10 7.26
C LEU A 53 -3.09 -5.88 5.76
N LEU A 54 -2.67 -6.87 4.98
CA LEU A 54 -2.88 -6.91 3.53
C LEU A 54 -4.15 -7.71 3.26
N CYS A 55 -5.27 -7.02 3.02
CA CYS A 55 -6.60 -7.62 3.06
C CYS A 55 -7.08 -8.26 1.75
N GLY A 56 -6.43 -7.98 0.61
CA GLY A 56 -6.90 -8.49 -0.68
C GLY A 56 -5.90 -8.36 -1.82
N ALA A 57 -6.04 -9.25 -2.80
CA ALA A 57 -5.16 -9.39 -3.95
C ALA A 57 -5.94 -9.77 -5.23
N ASN A 58 -7.23 -9.43 -5.30
CA ASN A 58 -8.07 -9.71 -6.46
C ASN A 58 -7.88 -8.65 -7.57
N LEU A 59 -6.64 -8.56 -8.06
CA LEU A 59 -6.21 -7.53 -8.99
C LEU A 59 -6.22 -8.04 -10.45
N ASP A 60 -6.73 -7.22 -11.37
CA ASP A 60 -6.51 -7.44 -12.80
C ASP A 60 -5.01 -7.29 -13.13
N ARG A 61 -4.41 -8.33 -13.69
CA ARG A 61 -2.99 -8.35 -14.07
C ARG A 61 -2.65 -7.24 -15.07
N THR A 62 -3.60 -6.83 -15.90
CA THR A 62 -3.44 -5.71 -16.84
C THR A 62 -3.22 -4.39 -16.10
N LEU A 63 -3.93 -4.17 -14.98
CA LEU A 63 -3.73 -2.99 -14.14
C LEU A 63 -2.32 -3.00 -13.52
N LEU A 64 -1.87 -4.14 -13.00
CA LEU A 64 -0.51 -4.26 -12.47
C LEU A 64 0.55 -3.94 -13.53
N SER A 65 0.39 -4.49 -14.75
CA SER A 65 1.29 -4.19 -15.87
C SER A 65 1.31 -2.71 -16.23
N ARG A 66 0.16 -2.02 -16.19
CA ARG A 66 0.08 -0.57 -16.43
C ARG A 66 0.75 0.24 -15.34
N LEU A 67 0.56 -0.14 -14.08
CA LEU A 67 1.21 0.53 -12.93
C LEU A 67 2.74 0.42 -13.02
N ARG A 68 3.28 -0.73 -13.42
CA ARG A 68 4.72 -0.93 -13.61
C ARG A 68 5.31 -0.20 -14.82
N ALA A 69 4.47 0.16 -15.79
CA ALA A 69 4.90 0.76 -17.06
C ALA A 69 4.87 2.29 -17.04
N GLY A 70 4.25 2.90 -16.03
CA GLY A 70 4.25 4.36 -15.79
C GLY A 70 5.35 4.74 -14.82
#